data_AF-A0A933KIS6-F1
#
_entry.id   AF-A0A933KIS6-F1
#
_cell.length_a   1.000
_cell.length_b   1.000
_cell.length_c   1.000
_cell.angle_alpha   90.00
_cell.angle_beta   90.00
_cell.angle_gamma   90.00
#
_symmetry.space_group_name_H-M   'P 1'
#
loop_
_entity.id
_entity.type
_entity.pdbx_description
1 polymer ?
#
loop_
_entity_poly.entity_id
_entity_poly.type
_entity_poly.pdbx_seq_one_letter_code
_entity_poly.pdbx_strand_id
1 'polypeptide(L)'
;MCSPVDKFEAAVVYFANALKHSPTGLGHVKLAKLLFFSDKRHATQHGHSLTGCYYIHEDHGPMPEDFPDVLKDLEQAGAIENVSVPMPGRPNPRLDVRPRRELDDDELTYDEIKTLDHIAHLRGNLSGSMLEEESHKEPVYLATQPKKTIYQEMLVAKTVEEARAIYNRIEAAEDEAAAEAARAALEGLASGRDRLVSGDDLIKRFERETCKH
;
A
#
# COMPACT_ATOMS: atom_id res chain seq x y z
N MET A 1 8.73 -7.01 6.15
CA MET A 1 10.16 -6.72 6.34
C MET A 1 10.60 -5.90 5.14
N CYS A 2 10.83 -4.60 5.32
CA CYS A 2 11.32 -3.74 4.25
C CYS A 2 12.85 -3.86 4.14
N SER A 3 13.37 -3.73 2.92
CA SER A 3 14.81 -3.69 2.64
C SER A 3 15.44 -2.44 3.27
N PRO A 4 16.77 -2.35 3.42
CA PRO A 4 17.46 -1.18 4.00
C PRO A 4 17.24 0.16 3.24
N VAL A 5 16.55 0.16 2.10
CA VAL A 5 15.91 1.37 1.52
C VAL A 5 14.49 1.01 1.09
N ASP A 6 13.50 1.77 1.57
CA ASP A 6 12.11 1.69 1.14
C ASP A 6 11.90 2.48 -0.16
N LYS A 7 11.53 1.80 -1.24
CA LYS A 7 11.33 2.41 -2.57
C LYS A 7 10.16 3.38 -2.60
N PHE A 8 9.17 3.20 -1.73
CA PHE A 8 8.06 4.12 -1.59
C PHE A 8 8.57 5.47 -1.04
N GLU A 9 9.32 5.43 0.05
CA GLU A 9 9.93 6.62 0.64
C GLU A 9 10.81 7.38 -0.37
N ALA A 10 11.67 6.66 -1.08
CA ALA A 10 12.53 7.23 -2.11
C ALA A 10 11.74 7.88 -3.25
N ALA A 11 10.64 7.26 -3.70
CA ALA A 11 9.76 7.83 -4.73
C ALA A 11 9.03 9.10 -4.24
N VAL A 12 8.65 9.18 -2.97
CA VAL A 12 8.08 10.39 -2.37
C VAL A 12 9.10 11.54 -2.38
N VAL A 13 10.32 11.28 -1.89
CA VAL A 13 11.40 12.26 -1.89
C VAL A 13 11.75 12.70 -3.32
N TYR A 14 11.68 11.77 -4.28
CA TYR A 14 11.91 12.07 -5.70
C TYR A 14 10.91 13.09 -6.20
N PHE A 15 9.60 12.84 -6.03
CA PHE A 15 8.59 13.76 -6.54
C PHE A 15 8.63 15.10 -5.82
N ALA A 16 8.91 15.10 -4.51
CA ALA A 16 9.10 16.33 -3.75
C ALA A 16 10.23 17.19 -4.35
N ASN A 17 11.37 16.59 -4.70
CA ASN A 17 12.48 17.30 -5.35
C ASN A 17 12.17 17.72 -6.79
N ALA A 18 11.67 16.81 -7.62
CA ALA A 18 11.37 17.06 -9.02
C ALA A 18 10.30 18.15 -9.21
N LEU A 19 9.34 18.26 -8.27
CA LEU A 19 8.18 19.15 -8.38
C LEU A 19 8.18 20.31 -7.38
N LYS A 20 9.31 20.59 -6.70
CA LYS A 20 9.43 21.68 -5.71
C LYS A 20 9.08 23.08 -6.23
N HIS A 21 9.14 23.28 -7.56
CA HIS A 21 8.78 24.52 -8.23
C HIS A 21 7.54 24.38 -9.13
N SER A 22 6.79 23.27 -9.02
CA SER A 22 5.58 23.07 -9.80
C SER A 22 4.53 24.15 -9.47
N PRO A 23 3.95 24.82 -10.48
CA PRO A 23 2.94 25.87 -10.24
C PRO A 23 1.66 25.32 -9.63
N THR A 24 1.39 24.02 -9.80
CA THR A 24 0.23 23.34 -9.20
C THR A 24 0.55 22.75 -7.83
N GLY A 25 1.78 22.91 -7.31
CA GLY A 25 2.28 22.33 -6.06
C GLY A 25 2.28 20.80 -6.04
N LEU A 26 2.61 20.22 -4.89
CA LEU A 26 2.63 18.77 -4.67
C LEU A 26 1.76 18.39 -3.48
N GLY A 27 0.45 18.55 -3.65
CA GLY A 27 -0.51 18.13 -2.64
C GLY A 27 -0.59 16.60 -2.51
N HIS A 28 -1.04 16.10 -1.36
CA HIS A 28 -1.16 14.65 -1.08
C HIS A 28 -1.87 13.85 -2.17
N VAL A 29 -3.04 14.33 -2.65
CA VAL A 29 -3.78 13.67 -3.74
C VAL A 29 -2.91 13.55 -4.99
N LYS A 30 -2.22 14.62 -5.39
CA LYS A 30 -1.34 14.62 -6.57
C LYS A 30 -0.19 13.63 -6.39
N LEU A 31 0.48 13.66 -5.24
CA LEU A 31 1.57 12.75 -4.94
C LEU A 31 1.12 11.28 -5.00
N ALA A 32 -0.01 10.95 -4.36
CA ALA A 32 -0.59 9.61 -4.41
C ALA A 32 -0.86 9.14 -5.85
N LYS A 33 -1.36 10.03 -6.73
CA LYS A 33 -1.59 9.68 -8.14
C LYS A 33 -0.30 9.50 -8.92
N LEU A 34 0.72 10.33 -8.68
CA LEU A 34 2.01 10.18 -9.33
C LEU A 34 2.67 8.85 -8.96
N LEU A 35 2.56 8.42 -7.69
CA LEU A 35 3.01 7.10 -7.25
C LEU A 35 2.24 5.97 -7.95
N PHE A 36 0.91 6.05 -7.96
CA PHE A 36 0.05 5.07 -8.66
C PHE A 36 0.44 4.91 -10.13
N PHE A 37 0.59 6.01 -10.87
CA PHE A 37 0.96 5.95 -12.28
C PHE A 37 2.41 5.49 -12.49
N SER A 38 3.30 5.71 -11.53
CA SER A 38 4.67 5.21 -11.54
C SER A 38 4.72 3.71 -11.37
N ASP A 39 4.00 3.17 -10.39
CA ASP A 39 3.90 1.72 -10.19
C ASP A 39 3.26 1.02 -11.37
N LYS A 40 2.16 1.58 -11.90
CA LYS A 40 1.53 1.03 -13.09
C LYS A 40 2.49 0.99 -14.27
N ARG A 41 3.21 2.08 -14.51
CA ARG A 41 4.20 2.15 -15.59
C ARG A 41 5.32 1.14 -15.37
N HIS A 42 5.91 1.11 -14.18
CA HIS A 42 7.03 0.23 -13.85
C HIS A 42 6.61 -1.23 -13.97
N ALA A 43 5.44 -1.60 -13.42
CA ALA A 43 4.89 -2.95 -13.53
C ALA A 43 4.67 -3.37 -14.98
N THR A 44 4.17 -2.45 -15.82
CA THR A 44 3.96 -2.73 -17.26
C THR A 44 5.28 -2.94 -18.01
N GLN A 45 6.35 -2.25 -17.61
CA GLN A 45 7.64 -2.28 -18.30
C GLN A 45 8.58 -3.38 -17.79
N HIS A 46 8.54 -3.67 -16.48
CA HIS A 46 9.52 -4.50 -15.78
C HIS A 46 8.88 -5.72 -15.07
N GLY A 47 7.55 -5.87 -15.11
CA GLY A 47 6.83 -7.00 -14.51
C GLY A 47 6.62 -6.91 -12.99
N HIS A 48 7.02 -5.81 -12.36
CA HIS A 48 6.83 -5.54 -10.93
C HIS A 48 6.67 -4.05 -10.67
N SER A 49 5.92 -3.69 -9.62
CA SER A 49 5.72 -2.29 -9.20
C SER A 49 7.04 -1.66 -8.75
N LEU A 50 7.11 -0.33 -8.74
CA LEU A 50 8.31 0.41 -8.32
C LEU A 50 8.40 0.45 -6.78
N THR A 51 7.29 0.78 -6.13
CA THR A 51 7.23 0.99 -4.67
C THR A 51 6.94 -0.30 -3.90
N GLY A 52 6.32 -1.30 -4.54
CA GLY A 52 5.81 -2.46 -3.83
C GLY A 52 4.52 -2.21 -3.05
N CYS A 53 3.84 -1.08 -3.25
CA CYS A 53 2.63 -0.76 -2.51
C CYS A 53 1.38 -1.45 -3.08
N TYR A 54 0.48 -1.83 -2.18
CA TYR A 54 -0.93 -1.97 -2.52
C TYR A 54 -1.63 -0.63 -2.48
N TYR A 55 -2.75 -0.57 -3.18
CA TYR A 55 -3.59 0.60 -3.26
C TYR A 55 -4.97 0.29 -2.72
N ILE A 56 -5.65 1.27 -2.14
CA ILE A 56 -7.04 1.16 -1.70
C ILE A 56 -7.91 1.96 -2.66
N HIS A 57 -9.06 1.39 -3.03
CA HIS A 57 -10.11 2.12 -3.76
C HIS A 57 -10.72 3.18 -2.83
N GLU A 58 -10.18 4.38 -2.90
CA GLU A 58 -10.65 5.56 -2.17
C GLU A 58 -11.49 6.47 -3.07
N ASP A 59 -12.34 7.32 -2.49
CA ASP A 59 -13.24 8.21 -3.26
C ASP A 59 -12.47 9.12 -4.22
N HIS A 60 -11.26 9.52 -3.83
CA HIS A 60 -10.35 10.32 -4.64
C HIS A 60 -9.50 9.49 -5.60
N GLY A 61 -9.84 8.23 -5.86
CA GLY A 61 -9.12 7.28 -6.71
C GLY A 61 -8.20 6.35 -5.92
N PRO A 62 -7.35 5.53 -6.58
CA PRO A 62 -6.41 4.65 -5.90
C PRO A 62 -5.44 5.43 -4.99
N MET A 63 -5.35 5.05 -3.72
CA MET A 63 -4.45 5.63 -2.72
C MET A 63 -3.51 4.55 -2.21
N PRO A 64 -2.18 4.75 -2.15
CA PRO A 64 -1.30 3.76 -1.53
C PRO A 64 -1.73 3.48 -0.09
N GLU A 65 -1.75 2.21 0.31
CA GLU A 65 -2.28 1.77 1.61
C GLU A 65 -1.55 2.44 2.78
N ASP A 66 -0.22 2.42 2.76
CA ASP A 66 0.63 2.98 3.83
C ASP A 66 0.91 4.49 3.68
N PHE A 67 0.21 5.18 2.78
CA PHE A 67 0.52 6.57 2.42
C PHE A 67 0.59 7.54 3.62
N PRO A 68 -0.37 7.55 4.57
CA PRO A 68 -0.31 8.46 5.71
C PRO A 68 0.89 8.20 6.63
N ASP A 69 1.22 6.93 6.85
CA ASP A 69 2.30 6.52 7.75
C ASP A 69 3.66 6.84 7.13
N VAL A 70 3.85 6.55 5.83
CA VAL A 70 5.08 6.90 5.09
C VAL A 70 5.33 8.40 5.07
N LEU A 71 4.30 9.24 4.85
CA LEU A 71 4.49 10.69 4.89
C LEU A 71 4.83 11.19 6.29
N LYS A 72 4.22 10.60 7.32
CA LYS A 72 4.51 10.95 8.72
C LYS A 72 5.93 10.57 9.10
N ASP A 73 6.39 9.37 8.73
CA ASP A 73 7.72 8.88 9.04
C ASP A 73 8.80 9.70 8.31
N LEU A 74 8.58 10.05 7.04
CA LEU A 74 9.47 10.94 6.28
C LEU A 74 9.53 12.36 6.87
N GLU A 75 8.41 12.90 7.37
CA GLU A 75 8.38 14.20 8.02
C GLU A 75 9.11 14.17 9.37
N GLN A 76 8.93 13.11 10.16
CA GLN A 76 9.65 12.90 11.43
C GLN A 76 11.16 12.70 11.22
N ALA A 77 11.55 12.02 10.16
CA ALA A 77 12.95 11.86 9.76
C ALA A 77 13.56 13.14 9.18
N GLY A 78 12.76 14.19 8.94
CA GLY A 78 13.23 15.44 8.34
C GLY A 78 13.58 15.31 6.85
N ALA A 79 13.05 14.29 6.16
CA ALA A 79 13.25 14.08 4.72
C ALA A 79 12.29 14.95 3.88
N ILE A 80 11.10 15.24 4.41
CA ILE A 80 10.11 16.13 3.81
C ILE A 80 9.53 17.10 4.86
N GLU A 81 8.74 18.05 4.38
CA GLU A 81 7.89 18.92 5.20
C GLU A 81 6.50 19.05 4.57
N ASN A 82 5.45 18.96 5.38
CA ASN A 82 4.10 19.30 4.96
C ASN A 82 3.80 20.79 5.19
N VAL A 83 3.54 21.54 4.12
CA VAL A 83 3.22 22.97 4.19
C VAL A 83 1.76 23.22 3.85
N SER A 84 1.04 23.89 4.76
CA SER A 84 -0.32 24.36 4.49
C SER A 84 -0.32 25.53 3.51
N VAL A 85 -0.91 25.30 2.34
CA VAL A 85 -1.05 26.29 1.26
C VAL A 85 -2.52 26.71 1.15
N PRO A 86 -2.86 27.99 1.39
CA PRO A 86 -4.21 28.49 1.17
C PRO A 86 -4.66 28.30 -0.28
N MET A 87 -5.87 27.78 -0.47
CA MET A 87 -6.44 27.53 -1.79
C MET A 87 -7.56 28.52 -2.06
N PRO A 88 -7.42 29.43 -3.05
CA PRO A 88 -8.49 30.36 -3.41
C PRO A 88 -9.80 29.63 -3.71
N GLY A 89 -10.88 30.06 -3.06
CA GLY A 89 -12.22 29.46 -3.26
C GLY A 89 -12.43 28.11 -2.57
N ARG A 90 -11.50 27.63 -1.73
CA ARG A 90 -11.70 26.45 -0.89
C ARG A 90 -11.59 26.80 0.60
N PRO A 91 -12.44 26.21 1.47
CA PRO A 91 -12.41 26.50 2.90
C PRO A 91 -11.17 25.93 3.59
N ASN A 92 -10.60 24.85 3.06
CA ASN A 92 -9.46 24.15 3.65
C ASN A 92 -8.20 24.38 2.81
N PRO A 93 -7.04 24.58 3.44
CA PRO A 93 -5.76 24.63 2.74
C PRO A 93 -5.39 23.26 2.16
N ARG A 94 -4.51 23.26 1.17
CA ARG A 94 -3.86 22.06 0.65
C ARG A 94 -2.57 21.82 1.44
N LEU A 95 -2.29 20.57 1.82
CA LEU A 95 -1.00 20.18 2.38
C LEU A 95 -0.05 19.79 1.25
N ASP A 96 0.94 20.65 1.00
CA ASP A 96 1.98 20.42 0.00
C ASP A 96 3.20 19.76 0.63
N VAL A 97 3.67 18.68 0.00
CA VAL A 97 4.92 18.03 0.36
C VAL A 97 6.08 18.79 -0.25
N ARG A 98 7.04 19.22 0.58
CA ARG A 98 8.28 19.86 0.15
C ARG A 98 9.49 19.00 0.56
N PRO A 99 10.53 18.94 -0.28
CA PRO A 99 11.72 18.17 0.05
C PRO A 99 12.51 18.90 1.14
N ARG A 100 13.05 18.12 2.09
CA ARG A 100 14.02 18.58 3.10
C ARG A 100 15.37 17.88 2.95
N ARG A 101 15.44 16.83 2.13
CA ARG A 101 16.66 16.23 1.61
C ARG A 101 16.58 16.00 0.10
N GLU A 102 17.74 15.82 -0.52
CA GLU A 102 17.86 15.27 -1.87
C GLU A 102 17.90 13.74 -1.79
N LEU A 103 17.72 13.06 -2.93
CA LEU A 103 17.92 11.61 -3.02
C LEU A 103 19.40 11.25 -3.03
N ASP A 104 19.73 10.15 -2.37
CA ASP A 104 21.02 9.51 -2.48
C ASP A 104 21.07 8.59 -3.73
N ASP A 105 22.26 8.42 -4.30
CA ASP A 105 22.47 7.77 -5.61
C ASP A 105 22.06 6.27 -5.64
N ASP A 106 21.97 5.61 -4.49
CA ASP A 106 21.70 4.18 -4.35
C ASP A 106 20.25 3.87 -3.90
N GLU A 107 19.44 4.88 -3.63
CA GLU A 107 18.07 4.68 -3.19
C GLU A 107 17.14 4.21 -4.31
N LEU A 108 17.41 4.63 -5.55
CA LEU A 108 16.66 4.26 -6.75
C LEU A 108 17.59 3.80 -7.87
N THR A 109 17.19 2.76 -8.58
CA THR A 109 17.90 2.29 -9.77
C THR A 109 17.66 3.22 -10.95
N TYR A 110 18.49 3.08 -11.99
CA TYR A 110 18.33 3.85 -13.23
C TYR A 110 16.94 3.69 -13.87
N ASP A 111 16.38 2.48 -13.90
CA ASP A 111 15.07 2.21 -14.51
C ASP A 111 13.90 2.77 -13.67
N GLU A 112 14.06 2.76 -12.34
CA GLU A 112 13.11 3.38 -11.40
C GLU A 112 13.09 4.90 -11.59
N ILE A 113 14.27 5.55 -11.60
CA ILE A 113 14.41 6.99 -11.85
C ILE A 113 13.80 7.36 -13.21
N LYS A 114 14.12 6.59 -14.27
CA LYS A 114 13.59 6.82 -15.61
C LYS A 114 12.05 6.72 -15.66
N THR A 115 11.47 5.84 -14.85
CA THR A 115 10.03 5.73 -14.70
C THR A 115 9.44 6.97 -14.04
N LEU A 116 10.03 7.40 -12.92
CA LEU A 116 9.59 8.58 -12.18
C LEU A 116 9.76 9.86 -13.01
N ASP A 117 10.88 10.03 -13.73
CA ASP A 117 11.13 11.12 -14.68
C ASP A 117 10.02 11.20 -15.73
N HIS A 118 9.65 10.06 -16.32
CA HIS A 118 8.59 10.01 -17.31
C HIS A 118 7.24 10.46 -16.74
N ILE A 119 6.90 10.01 -15.53
CA ILE A 119 5.65 10.39 -14.87
C ILE A 119 5.67 11.87 -14.44
N ALA A 120 6.77 12.35 -13.88
CA ALA A 120 6.95 13.76 -13.54
C ALA A 120 6.81 14.65 -14.77
N HIS A 121 7.40 14.26 -15.90
CA HIS A 121 7.30 15.01 -17.15
C HIS A 121 5.86 15.04 -17.70
N LEU A 122 5.19 13.88 -17.76
CA LEU A 122 3.86 13.77 -18.37
C LEU A 122 2.75 14.36 -17.50
N ARG A 123 2.88 14.20 -16.17
CA ARG A 123 1.79 14.44 -15.21
C ARG A 123 2.12 15.43 -14.10
N GLY A 124 3.39 15.80 -13.93
CA GLY A 124 3.84 16.66 -12.83
C GLY A 124 3.31 18.09 -12.87
N ASN A 125 2.77 18.56 -14.00
CA ASN A 125 2.11 19.87 -14.09
C ASN A 125 0.58 19.80 -13.89
N LEU A 126 -0.01 18.60 -13.89
CA LEU A 126 -1.43 18.43 -13.64
C LEU A 126 -1.78 18.72 -12.18
N SER A 127 -2.99 19.18 -11.94
CA SER A 127 -3.52 19.37 -10.59
C SER A 127 -3.95 18.02 -9.98
N GLY A 128 -4.08 17.96 -8.66
CA GLY A 128 -4.61 16.77 -7.98
C GLY A 128 -5.97 16.33 -8.52
N SER A 129 -6.87 17.27 -8.82
CA SER A 129 -8.20 16.97 -9.36
C SER A 129 -8.17 16.43 -10.80
N MET A 130 -7.24 16.90 -11.64
CA MET A 130 -7.06 16.35 -12.99
C MET A 130 -6.53 14.90 -12.93
N LEU A 131 -5.58 14.64 -12.02
CA LEU A 131 -5.03 13.30 -11.84
C LEU A 131 -6.02 12.34 -11.19
N GLU A 132 -6.85 12.83 -10.27
CA GLU A 132 -7.99 12.10 -9.72
C GLU A 132 -8.92 11.64 -10.85
N GLU A 133 -9.33 12.56 -11.73
CA GLU A 133 -10.18 12.25 -12.89
C GLU A 133 -9.54 11.23 -13.84
N GLU A 134 -8.23 11.32 -14.11
CA GLU A 134 -7.51 10.31 -14.88
C GLU A 134 -7.52 8.95 -14.18
N SER A 135 -7.23 8.93 -12.88
CA SER A 135 -7.12 7.68 -12.11
C SER A 135 -8.45 6.95 -11.94
N HIS A 136 -9.58 7.66 -11.96
CA HIS A 136 -10.91 7.04 -11.95
C HIS A 136 -11.27 6.31 -13.24
N LYS A 137 -10.57 6.60 -14.34
CA LYS A 137 -10.77 5.93 -15.64
C LYS A 137 -9.93 4.64 -15.74
N GLU A 138 -9.06 4.38 -14.77
CA GLU A 138 -8.16 3.25 -14.82
C GLU A 138 -8.90 1.93 -14.59
N PRO A 139 -8.61 0.89 -15.40
CA PRO A 139 -9.32 -0.39 -15.31
C PRO A 139 -9.36 -1.00 -13.91
N VAL A 140 -8.27 -0.87 -13.16
CA VAL A 140 -8.12 -1.41 -11.81
C VAL A 140 -9.02 -0.72 -10.80
N TYR A 141 -9.25 0.58 -10.95
CA TYR A 141 -10.16 1.33 -10.10
C TYR A 141 -11.61 0.96 -10.40
N LEU A 142 -11.97 0.88 -11.69
CA LEU A 142 -13.31 0.49 -12.13
C LEU A 142 -13.67 -0.98 -11.81
N ALA A 143 -12.66 -1.85 -11.70
CA ALA A 143 -12.84 -3.27 -11.38
C ALA A 143 -12.96 -3.56 -9.88
N THR A 144 -12.59 -2.62 -9.01
CA THR A 144 -12.59 -2.80 -7.56
C THR A 144 -13.75 -2.07 -6.90
N GLN A 145 -14.21 -2.60 -5.76
CA GLN A 145 -15.24 -1.95 -4.95
C GLN A 145 -14.63 -0.92 -3.99
N PRO A 146 -15.40 0.07 -3.52
CA PRO A 146 -14.94 1.01 -2.51
C PRO A 146 -14.29 0.31 -1.31
N LYS A 147 -13.17 0.86 -0.85
CA LYS A 147 -12.35 0.37 0.27
C LYS A 147 -11.72 -1.02 0.08
N LYS A 148 -11.78 -1.59 -1.12
CA LYS A 148 -11.05 -2.82 -1.45
C LYS A 148 -9.64 -2.53 -1.93
N THR A 149 -8.77 -3.51 -1.70
CA THR A 149 -7.39 -3.50 -2.16
C THR A 149 -7.34 -3.63 -3.68
N ILE A 150 -6.48 -2.84 -4.29
CA ILE A 150 -6.02 -2.93 -5.66
C ILE A 150 -4.61 -3.49 -5.57
N TYR A 151 -4.48 -4.78 -5.84
CA TYR A 151 -3.22 -5.51 -5.78
C TYR A 151 -2.26 -5.08 -6.88
N GLN A 152 -0.96 -5.24 -6.65
CA GLN A 152 0.10 -4.81 -7.58
C GLN A 152 -0.01 -5.51 -8.94
N GLU A 153 -0.39 -6.78 -8.93
CA GLU A 153 -0.58 -7.61 -10.11
C GLU A 153 -1.69 -7.07 -11.02
N MET A 154 -2.64 -6.32 -10.47
CA MET A 154 -3.71 -5.73 -11.26
C MET A 154 -3.21 -4.55 -12.10
N LEU A 155 -2.13 -3.87 -11.70
CA LEU A 155 -1.71 -2.60 -12.29
C LEU A 155 -1.38 -2.70 -13.79
N VAL A 156 -0.98 -3.88 -14.26
CA VAL A 156 -0.69 -4.16 -15.67
C VAL A 156 -1.94 -4.38 -16.54
N ALA A 157 -3.13 -4.48 -15.93
CA ALA A 157 -4.38 -4.70 -16.64
C ALA A 157 -4.70 -3.52 -17.57
N LYS A 158 -5.11 -3.86 -18.80
CA LYS A 158 -5.48 -2.92 -19.86
C LYS A 158 -6.99 -2.74 -19.94
N THR A 159 -7.77 -3.72 -19.49
CA THR A 159 -9.24 -3.68 -19.47
C THR A 159 -9.81 -3.98 -18.10
N VAL A 160 -11.06 -3.57 -17.87
CA VAL A 160 -11.75 -3.81 -16.59
C VAL A 160 -11.97 -5.30 -16.38
N GLU A 161 -12.20 -6.06 -17.46
CA GLU A 161 -12.35 -7.50 -17.46
C GLU A 161 -11.05 -8.19 -17.03
N GLU A 162 -9.90 -7.77 -17.56
CA GLU A 162 -8.59 -8.27 -17.16
C GLU A 162 -8.32 -7.98 -15.67
N ALA A 163 -8.55 -6.74 -15.23
CA ALA A 163 -8.34 -6.34 -13.84
C ALA A 163 -9.22 -7.17 -12.89
N ARG A 164 -10.50 -7.35 -13.22
CA ARG A 164 -11.46 -8.13 -12.42
C ARG A 164 -11.12 -9.62 -12.40
N ALA A 165 -10.62 -10.17 -13.51
CA ALA A 165 -10.15 -11.55 -13.55
C ALA A 165 -8.93 -11.77 -12.63
N ILE A 166 -7.99 -10.83 -12.62
CA ILE A 166 -6.84 -10.86 -11.71
C ILE A 166 -7.29 -10.76 -10.26
N TYR A 167 -8.14 -9.77 -9.93
CA TYR A 167 -8.69 -9.58 -8.59
C TYR A 167 -9.36 -10.85 -8.05
N ASN A 168 -10.31 -11.42 -8.80
CA ASN A 168 -11.03 -12.61 -8.38
C ASN A 168 -10.11 -13.82 -8.17
N ARG A 169 -9.03 -13.93 -8.95
CA ARG A 169 -8.04 -15.00 -8.80
C ARG A 169 -7.23 -14.84 -7.50
N ILE A 170 -6.88 -13.61 -7.15
CA ILE A 170 -6.12 -13.31 -5.91
C ILE A 170 -7.00 -13.59 -4.70
N GLU A 171 -8.22 -13.03 -4.63
CA GLU A 171 -9.12 -13.25 -3.49
C GLU A 171 -9.44 -14.74 -3.29
N ALA A 172 -9.69 -15.48 -4.38
CA ALA A 172 -9.94 -16.92 -4.29
C ALA A 172 -8.73 -17.70 -3.74
N ALA A 173 -7.51 -17.30 -4.10
CA ALA A 173 -6.29 -17.92 -3.59
C ALA A 173 -6.05 -17.57 -2.11
N GLU A 174 -6.35 -16.34 -1.68
CA GLU A 174 -6.27 -15.93 -0.28
C GLU A 174 -7.31 -16.66 0.59
N ASP A 175 -8.54 -16.80 0.11
CA ASP A 175 -9.59 -17.56 0.78
C ASP A 175 -9.20 -19.04 0.93
N GLU A 176 -8.62 -19.64 -0.12
CA GLU A 176 -8.13 -21.02 -0.08
C GLU A 176 -6.99 -21.18 0.92
N ALA A 177 -6.01 -20.28 0.91
CA ALA A 177 -4.90 -20.28 1.86
C ALA A 177 -5.39 -20.10 3.32
N ALA A 178 -6.36 -19.22 3.55
CA ALA A 178 -6.98 -19.02 4.85
C ALA A 178 -7.75 -20.26 5.32
N ALA A 179 -8.49 -20.91 4.42
CA ALA A 179 -9.22 -22.14 4.71
C ALA A 179 -8.27 -23.30 5.02
N GLU A 180 -7.15 -23.43 4.29
CA GLU A 180 -6.11 -24.42 4.55
C GLU A 180 -5.45 -24.18 5.92
N ALA A 181 -5.07 -22.94 6.23
CA ALA A 181 -4.50 -22.57 7.51
C ALA A 181 -5.46 -22.90 8.69
N ALA A 182 -6.76 -22.64 8.52
CA ALA A 182 -7.77 -22.98 9.52
C ALA A 182 -7.91 -24.50 9.74
N ARG A 183 -7.87 -25.31 8.66
CA ARG A 183 -7.90 -26.78 8.76
C ARG A 183 -6.67 -27.31 9.48
N ALA A 184 -5.47 -26.84 9.12
CA ALA A 184 -4.23 -27.21 9.78
C ALA A 184 -4.23 -26.89 11.27
N ALA A 185 -4.78 -25.73 11.66
CA ALA A 185 -4.93 -25.34 13.06
C ALA A 185 -5.89 -26.28 13.82
N LEU A 186 -7.02 -26.67 13.21
CA LEU A 186 -7.97 -27.60 13.82
C LEU A 186 -7.39 -29.01 14.00
N GLU A 187 -6.63 -29.52 13.02
CA GLU A 187 -5.92 -30.80 13.12
C GLU A 187 -4.81 -30.76 14.19
N GLY A 188 -4.07 -29.66 14.29
CA GLY A 188 -3.12 -29.41 15.37
C GLY A 188 -3.78 -29.41 16.76
N LEU A 189 -4.97 -28.82 16.89
CA LEU A 189 -5.75 -28.84 18.13
C LEU A 189 -6.35 -30.21 18.44
N ALA A 190 -6.66 -31.02 17.43
CA ALA A 190 -7.14 -32.39 17.60
C ALA A 190 -6.02 -33.33 18.04
N SER A 191 -4.84 -33.21 17.42
CA SER A 191 -3.64 -33.98 17.80
C SER A 191 -3.03 -33.56 19.13
N GLY A 192 -3.22 -32.30 19.56
CA GLY A 192 -2.85 -31.80 20.90
C GLY A 192 -3.80 -32.22 22.04
N ARG A 193 -4.95 -32.83 21.73
CA ARG A 193 -5.99 -33.22 22.70
C ARG A 193 -5.76 -34.59 23.35
N ASP A 194 -4.60 -35.21 23.11
CA ASP A 194 -4.20 -36.50 23.71
C ASP A 194 -3.56 -36.37 25.11
N ARG A 195 -3.72 -35.21 25.76
CA ARG A 195 -3.41 -35.01 27.19
C ARG A 195 -4.62 -34.58 28.02
N LEU A 196 -5.82 -34.99 27.62
CA LEU A 196 -6.92 -35.10 28.58
C LEU A 196 -6.68 -36.33 29.45
N VAL A 197 -5.97 -36.10 30.54
CA VAL A 197 -5.98 -36.94 31.74
C VAL A 197 -7.42 -37.41 31.95
N SER A 198 -7.66 -38.72 31.92
CA SER A 198 -9.02 -39.27 31.99
C SER A 198 -9.71 -38.73 33.25
N GLY A 199 -11.05 -38.61 33.22
CA GLY A 199 -11.82 -38.14 34.38
C GLY A 199 -11.48 -38.91 35.68
N ASP A 200 -11.07 -40.18 35.55
CA ASP A 200 -10.65 -41.02 36.65
C ASP A 200 -9.34 -40.56 37.30
N ASP A 201 -8.42 -39.97 36.55
CA ASP A 201 -7.14 -39.48 37.07
C ASP A 201 -7.30 -38.13 37.82
N LEU A 202 -8.31 -37.32 37.47
CA LEU A 202 -8.68 -36.14 38.25
C LEU A 202 -9.33 -36.53 39.60
N ILE A 203 -10.20 -37.55 39.61
CA ILE A 203 -10.80 -38.09 40.84
C ILE A 203 -9.73 -38.67 41.77
N LYS A 204 -8.80 -39.47 41.23
CA LYS A 204 -7.67 -40.01 42.01
C LYS A 204 -6.71 -38.95 42.54
N ARG A 205 -6.68 -37.75 41.96
CA ARG A 205 -5.85 -36.63 42.46
C ARG A 205 -6.57 -35.91 43.60
N PHE A 206 -7.87 -35.71 43.48
CA PHE A 206 -8.71 -35.11 44.52
C PHE A 206 -8.82 -35.98 45.79
N GLU A 207 -8.92 -37.31 45.63
CA GLU A 207 -8.95 -38.26 46.76
C GLU A 207 -7.60 -38.33 47.51
N ARG A 208 -6.48 -38.11 46.82
CA ARG A 208 -5.14 -38.08 47.45
C ARG A 208 -4.86 -36.79 48.23
N GLU A 209 -5.55 -35.71 47.90
CA GLU A 209 -5.40 -34.42 48.58
C GLU A 209 -6.34 -34.29 49.79
N THR A 210 -7.48 -34.99 49.80
CA THR A 210 -8.47 -34.94 50.89
C THR A 210 -8.23 -35.94 52.02
N CYS A 211 -7.40 -36.99 51.80
CA CYS A 211 -7.07 -37.99 52.82
C CYS A 211 -5.87 -37.63 53.75
N LYS A 212 -5.51 -36.34 53.86
CA LYS A 212 -4.39 -35.87 54.68
C LYS A 212 -4.78 -35.16 56.00
N HIS A 213 -5.99 -35.34 56.52
CA HIS A 213 -6.36 -34.94 57.88
C HIS A 213 -7.12 -36.06 58.59
#